data_AF-A0AAU9LGN4-F1
#
_entry.id   AF-A0AAU9LGN4-F1
#
_cell.length_a   1.000
_cell.length_b   1.000
_cell.length_c   1.000
_cell.angle_alpha   90.00
_cell.angle_beta   90.00
_cell.angle_gamma   90.00
#
_symmetry.space_group_name_H-M   'P 1'
#
loop_
_entity.id
_entity.type
_entity.pdbx_description
1 polymer ?
#
loop_
_entity_poly.entity_id
_entity_poly.type
_entity_poly.pdbx_seq_one_letter_code
_entity_poly.pdbx_strand_id
1 'polypeptide(L)'
;MWKGVYIALVLICIALSIVGIVLMYMRYAECNSNILFISITLVSMIVLIALSVVKWVNVGLLPSTVVSLYLVALCYQAVRANPCAACFSLPLSTYEKDQNQPGMIMNSLIAAFTITWTSWRTSATNTAFFGSSSVYKQSDNILDEDDELASIGLVSARIAEDDHLEVEIVPQYQFHVLIILASLYMAMVLTDWGSVDG
;
A
#
# COMPACT_ATOMS: atom_id res chain seq x y z
N MET A 1 -20.09 6.93 16.34
CA MET A 1 -19.70 5.52 16.10
C MET A 1 -18.42 5.39 15.27
N TRP A 2 -18.33 6.02 14.09
CA TRP A 2 -17.13 5.97 13.22
C TRP A 2 -15.80 6.39 13.88
N LYS A 3 -15.79 7.44 14.71
CA LYS A 3 -14.59 7.86 15.46
C LYS A 3 -14.10 6.80 16.45
N GLY A 4 -15.02 6.05 17.06
CA GLY A 4 -14.68 4.96 17.98
C GLY A 4 -14.06 3.78 17.25
N VAL A 5 -14.61 3.40 16.09
CA VAL A 5 -14.05 2.35 15.22
C VAL A 5 -12.64 2.70 14.76
N TYR A 6 -12.42 3.96 14.35
CA TYR A 6 -11.10 4.46 13.97
C TYR A 6 -10.07 4.29 15.09
N ILE A 7 -10.38 4.78 16.29
CA ILE A 7 -9.47 4.69 17.44
C ILE A 7 -9.24 3.23 17.84
N ALA A 8 -10.28 2.41 17.83
CA ALA A 8 -10.15 0.98 18.15
C ALA A 8 -9.21 0.26 17.17
N LEU A 9 -9.33 0.51 15.86
CA LEU A 9 -8.48 -0.09 14.85
C LEU A 9 -7.01 0.35 15.01
N VAL A 10 -6.78 1.64 15.27
CA VAL A 10 -5.43 2.18 15.56
C VAL A 10 -4.82 1.49 16.77
N LEU A 11 -5.57 1.36 17.87
CA LEU A 11 -5.10 0.69 19.09
C LEU A 11 -4.77 -0.78 18.86
N ILE A 12 -5.60 -1.49 18.09
CA ILE A 12 -5.35 -2.89 17.73
C ILE A 12 -4.06 -3.02 16.90
N CYS A 13 -3.87 -2.18 15.88
CA CYS A 13 -2.65 -2.21 15.05
C CYS A 13 -1.39 -1.91 15.88
N ILE A 14 -1.45 -0.95 16.80
CA ILE A 14 -0.32 -0.63 17.70
C ILE A 14 -0.04 -1.82 18.63
N ALA A 15 -1.07 -2.39 19.26
CA ALA A 15 -0.92 -3.52 20.17
C ALA A 15 -0.29 -4.73 19.45
N LEU A 16 -0.78 -5.08 18.26
CA LEU A 16 -0.21 -6.16 17.44
C LEU A 16 1.23 -5.89 17.04
N SER A 17 1.57 -4.64 16.70
CA SER A 17 2.95 -4.26 16.35
C SER A 17 3.90 -4.43 17.53
N ILE A 18 3.51 -3.95 18.72
CA ILE A 18 4.32 -4.07 19.95
C ILE A 18 4.47 -5.55 20.34
N VAL A 19 3.39 -6.31 20.35
CA VAL A 19 3.42 -7.75 20.66
C VAL A 19 4.31 -8.49 19.67
N GLY A 20 4.20 -8.19 18.37
CA GLY A 20 5.05 -8.79 17.33
C GLY A 20 6.54 -8.53 17.56
N ILE A 21 6.92 -7.29 17.88
CA ILE A 21 8.31 -6.92 18.19
C ILE A 21 8.82 -7.67 19.44
N VAL A 22 8.05 -7.69 20.52
CA VAL A 22 8.43 -8.37 21.76
C VAL A 22 8.61 -9.87 21.54
N LEU A 23 7.68 -10.50 20.82
CA LEU A 23 7.78 -11.92 20.48
C LEU A 23 9.02 -12.20 19.62
N MET A 24 9.36 -11.32 18.68
CA MET A 24 10.57 -11.48 17.86
C MET A 24 11.86 -11.38 18.66
N TYR A 25 11.96 -10.41 19.58
CA TYR A 25 13.11 -10.32 20.48
C TYR A 25 13.24 -11.57 21.37
N MET A 26 12.14 -12.09 21.90
CA MET A 26 12.16 -13.29 22.74
C MET A 26 12.56 -14.57 21.99
N ARG A 27 12.20 -14.68 20.71
CA ARG A 27 12.35 -15.92 19.93
C ARG A 27 13.59 -15.97 19.05
N TYR A 28 14.10 -14.81 18.60
CA TYR A 28 15.10 -14.73 17.53
C TYR A 28 16.30 -13.83 17.82
N ALA A 29 16.44 -13.28 19.03
CA ALA A 29 17.54 -12.36 19.39
C ALA A 29 18.91 -13.04 19.64
N GLU A 30 19.01 -14.35 19.46
CA GLU A 30 20.27 -15.09 19.62
C GLU A 30 21.32 -14.75 18.55
N CYS A 31 20.88 -14.25 17.39
CA CYS A 31 21.76 -13.94 16.26
C CYS A 31 21.84 -12.44 15.98
N ASN A 32 23.06 -11.94 15.76
CA ASN A 32 23.32 -10.52 15.51
C ASN A 32 22.63 -10.01 14.22
N SER A 33 22.48 -10.82 13.19
CA SER A 33 21.74 -10.40 11.99
C SER A 33 20.27 -10.11 12.32
N ASN A 34 19.62 -11.00 13.08
CA ASN A 34 18.21 -10.86 13.45
C ASN A 34 18.02 -9.66 14.38
N ILE A 35 18.93 -9.45 15.35
CA ILE A 35 18.82 -8.32 16.28
C ILE A 35 18.93 -6.97 15.54
N LEU A 36 19.78 -6.89 14.51
CA LEU A 36 19.89 -5.71 13.66
C LEU A 36 18.59 -5.44 12.90
N PHE A 37 18.01 -6.44 12.22
CA PHE A 37 16.75 -6.28 11.50
C PHE A 37 15.62 -5.80 12.43
N ILE A 38 15.44 -6.47 13.58
CA ILE A 38 14.40 -6.11 14.55
C ILE A 38 14.62 -4.68 15.08
N SER A 39 15.87 -4.28 15.36
CA SER A 39 16.19 -2.93 15.85
C SER A 39 15.86 -1.83 14.83
N ILE A 40 16.15 -2.06 13.54
CA ILE A 40 15.84 -1.11 12.45
C ILE A 40 14.33 -0.96 12.30
N THR A 41 13.58 -2.07 12.39
CA THR A 41 12.11 -2.03 12.36
C THR A 41 11.54 -1.27 13.56
N LEU A 42 12.10 -1.45 14.76
CA LEU A 42 11.70 -0.71 15.95
C LEU A 42 11.94 0.80 15.79
N VAL A 43 13.12 1.19 15.30
CA VAL A 43 13.45 2.61 15.03
C VAL A 43 12.50 3.18 13.97
N SER A 44 12.24 2.44 12.88
CA SER A 44 11.32 2.88 11.82
C SER A 44 9.91 3.10 12.34
N MET A 45 9.42 2.22 13.23
CA MET A 45 8.11 2.35 13.86
C MET A 45 8.01 3.62 14.73
N ILE A 46 9.06 3.92 15.53
CA ILE A 46 9.14 5.16 16.31
C ILE A 46 9.11 6.39 15.39
N VAL A 47 9.87 6.37 14.30
CA VAL A 47 9.92 7.47 13.32
C VAL A 47 8.55 7.69 12.67
N LEU A 48 7.86 6.64 12.24
CA LEU A 48 6.53 6.74 11.65
C LEU A 48 5.51 7.34 12.62
N ILE A 49 5.53 6.90 13.89
CA ILE A 49 4.68 7.48 14.94
C ILE A 49 5.02 8.95 15.17
N ALA A 50 6.30 9.32 15.22
CA ALA A 50 6.72 10.70 15.41
C ALA A 50 6.21 11.59 14.28
N LEU A 51 6.40 11.18 13.02
CA LEU A 51 5.91 11.91 11.85
C LEU A 51 4.38 12.07 11.84
N SER A 52 3.66 11.06 12.34
CA SER A 52 2.20 11.08 12.47
C SER A 52 1.70 12.10 13.51
N VAL A 53 2.45 12.35 14.58
CA VAL A 53 2.10 13.32 15.63
C VAL A 53 2.49 14.75 15.26
N VAL A 54 3.45 14.91 14.33
CA VAL A 54 3.87 16.23 13.85
C VAL A 54 2.70 16.89 13.13
N LYS A 55 2.11 17.89 13.81
CA LYS A 55 0.96 18.68 13.34
C LYS A 55 1.18 19.34 11.98
N TRP A 56 2.45 19.54 11.61
CA TRP A 56 2.82 20.13 10.33
C TRP A 56 2.44 19.25 9.13
N VAL A 57 2.36 17.93 9.32
CA VAL A 57 2.11 16.97 8.23
C VAL A 57 0.62 16.59 8.12
N ASN A 58 -0.20 16.87 9.15
CA ASN A 58 -1.65 16.62 9.22
C ASN A 58 -2.10 15.26 8.64
N VAL A 59 -1.25 14.25 8.73
CA VAL A 59 -1.52 12.87 8.28
C VAL A 59 -2.22 12.12 9.40
N GLY A 60 -3.25 11.36 9.07
CA GLY A 60 -3.98 10.56 10.05
C GLY A 60 -3.08 9.51 10.73
N LEU A 61 -3.43 9.12 11.95
CA LEU A 61 -2.69 8.11 12.72
C LEU A 61 -2.79 6.69 12.11
N LEU A 62 -3.93 6.38 11.50
CA LEU A 62 -4.22 5.06 10.96
C LEU A 62 -3.20 4.60 9.89
N PRO A 63 -2.90 5.37 8.82
CA PRO A 63 -1.85 5.01 7.86
C PRO A 63 -0.51 4.66 8.52
N SER A 64 -0.04 5.48 9.46
CA SER A 64 1.23 5.25 10.16
C SER A 64 1.24 3.91 10.92
N THR A 65 0.14 3.58 11.61
CA THR A 65 0.04 2.34 12.39
C THR A 65 -0.11 1.10 11.53
N VAL A 66 -0.82 1.20 10.40
CA VAL A 66 -0.96 0.10 9.44
C VAL A 66 0.37 -0.19 8.75
N VAL A 67 1.10 0.85 8.33
CA VAL A 67 2.44 0.69 7.74
C VAL A 67 3.41 0.10 8.76
N SER A 68 3.37 0.56 10.02
CA SER A 68 4.21 0.00 11.09
C SER A 68 3.94 -1.49 11.33
N LEU A 69 2.67 -1.90 11.37
CA LEU A 69 2.29 -3.31 11.51
C LEU A 69 2.79 -4.15 10.32
N TYR A 70 2.71 -3.60 9.11
CA TYR A 70 3.24 -4.26 7.91
C TYR A 70 4.77 -4.41 7.96
N LEU A 71 5.51 -3.39 8.41
CA LEU A 71 6.96 -3.47 8.61
C LEU A 71 7.33 -4.55 9.62
N VAL A 72 6.58 -4.68 10.73
CA VAL A 72 6.76 -5.77 11.70
C VAL A 72 6.50 -7.12 11.03
N ALA A 73 5.43 -7.26 10.23
CA ALA A 73 5.14 -8.49 9.50
C ALA A 73 6.24 -8.86 8.49
N LEU A 74 6.83 -7.88 7.80
CA LEU A 74 7.98 -8.10 6.91
C LEU A 74 9.23 -8.50 7.68
N CYS A 75 9.51 -7.85 8.82
CA CYS A 75 10.63 -8.23 9.68
C CYS A 75 10.48 -9.66 10.19
N TYR A 76 9.26 -10.09 10.54
CA TYR A 76 8.99 -11.47 10.92
C TYR A 76 9.37 -12.45 9.82
N GLN A 77 8.99 -12.16 8.58
CA GLN A 77 9.31 -13.00 7.42
C GLN A 77 10.82 -13.07 7.19
N ALA A 78 11.51 -11.92 7.24
CA ALA A 78 12.97 -11.86 7.06
C ALA A 78 13.73 -12.67 8.12
N VAL A 79 13.33 -12.57 9.38
CA VAL A 79 13.95 -13.30 10.49
C VAL A 79 13.70 -14.81 10.37
N ARG A 80 12.52 -15.23 9.91
CA ARG A 80 12.21 -16.65 9.67
C ARG A 80 12.91 -17.23 8.44
N ALA A 81 13.22 -16.42 7.45
CA ALA A 81 13.96 -16.83 6.26
C ALA A 81 15.46 -17.08 6.56
N ASN A 82 15.93 -16.79 7.78
CA ASN A 82 17.32 -17.02 8.16
C ASN A 82 17.59 -18.54 8.30
N PRO A 83 18.51 -19.12 7.49
CA PRO A 83 18.77 -20.57 7.48
C PRO A 83 19.54 -21.09 8.70
N CYS A 84 19.94 -20.22 9.64
CA CYS A 84 20.68 -20.61 10.82
C CYS A 84 19.79 -21.23 11.90
N ALA A 85 19.79 -22.57 11.98
CA ALA A 85 19.04 -23.34 12.99
C ALA A 85 19.36 -23.00 14.46
N ALA A 86 20.54 -22.43 14.74
CA ALA A 86 20.96 -22.01 16.07
C ALA A 86 20.35 -20.66 16.52
N CYS A 87 19.70 -19.92 15.63
CA CYS A 87 19.14 -18.60 15.93
C CYS A 87 17.75 -18.65 16.60
N PHE A 88 17.25 -19.84 16.92
CA PHE A 88 15.93 -20.05 17.49
C PHE A 88 16.03 -20.65 18.89
N SER A 89 15.34 -20.04 19.86
CA SER A 89 15.47 -20.40 21.27
C SER A 89 14.66 -21.63 21.74
N LEU A 90 13.95 -22.34 20.84
CA LEU A 90 13.10 -23.49 21.19
C LEU A 90 13.52 -24.77 20.42
N PRO A 91 13.59 -25.96 21.06
CA PRO A 91 14.03 -27.19 20.40
C PRO A 91 13.14 -27.58 19.22
N LEU A 92 13.80 -27.99 18.13
CA LEU A 92 13.31 -28.22 16.77
C LEU A 92 12.13 -29.22 16.63
N SER A 93 11.84 -30.02 17.65
CA SER A 93 10.96 -31.20 17.58
C SER A 93 9.45 -30.91 17.55
N THR A 94 9.02 -29.66 17.69
CA THR A 94 7.58 -29.29 17.68
C THR A 94 7.19 -28.49 16.44
N TYR A 95 8.16 -28.09 15.60
CA TYR A 95 7.92 -27.18 14.47
C TYR A 95 7.65 -27.88 13.12
N GLU A 96 7.99 -29.16 12.98
CA GLU A 96 7.74 -29.94 11.75
C GLU A 96 6.27 -30.10 11.35
N LYS A 97 5.31 -29.64 12.17
CA LYS A 97 3.86 -29.83 11.90
C LYS A 97 3.09 -28.57 11.54
N ASP A 98 3.73 -27.41 11.45
CA ASP A 98 3.04 -26.14 11.15
C ASP A 98 3.67 -25.36 9.97
N GLN A 99 4.36 -26.06 9.08
CA GLN A 99 4.71 -25.59 7.73
C GLN A 99 3.50 -25.66 6.78
N ASN A 100 2.31 -25.32 7.24
CA ASN A 100 1.39 -24.67 6.31
C ASN A 100 2.05 -23.33 5.96
N GLN A 101 2.10 -22.95 4.68
CA GLN A 101 2.73 -21.75 4.15
C GLN A 101 1.72 -20.58 4.05
N PRO A 102 1.19 -19.97 5.15
CA PRO A 102 0.20 -18.89 5.04
C PRO A 102 0.81 -17.56 4.59
N GLY A 103 2.15 -17.43 4.61
CA GLY A 103 2.86 -16.19 4.25
C GLY A 103 2.73 -15.84 2.77
N MET A 104 2.90 -16.83 1.89
CA MET A 104 2.78 -16.66 0.43
C MET A 104 1.36 -16.20 0.04
N ILE A 105 0.34 -16.88 0.57
CA ILE A 105 -1.07 -16.57 0.29
C ILE A 105 -1.39 -15.14 0.77
N MET A 106 -0.99 -14.79 1.98
CA MET A 106 -1.22 -13.46 2.54
C MET A 106 -0.53 -12.36 1.71
N ASN A 107 0.75 -12.54 1.36
CA ASN A 107 1.51 -11.57 0.56
C ASN A 107 0.93 -11.42 -0.86
N SER A 108 0.48 -12.52 -1.46
CA SER A 108 -0.17 -12.53 -2.78
C SER A 108 -1.49 -11.75 -2.76
N LEU A 109 -2.33 -11.96 -1.75
CA LEU A 109 -3.59 -11.20 -1.59
C LEU A 109 -3.35 -9.70 -1.37
N ILE A 110 -2.36 -9.34 -0.53
CA ILE A 110 -1.99 -7.94 -0.30
C ILE A 110 -1.51 -7.29 -1.59
N ALA A 111 -0.68 -8.00 -2.37
CA ALA A 111 -0.16 -7.48 -3.62
C ALA A 111 -1.24 -7.36 -4.69
N ALA A 112 -2.16 -8.33 -4.79
CA ALA A 112 -3.31 -8.25 -5.67
C ALA A 112 -4.19 -7.04 -5.32
N PHE A 113 -4.53 -6.87 -4.03
CA PHE A 113 -5.29 -5.72 -3.56
C PHE A 113 -4.58 -4.39 -3.87
N THR A 114 -3.26 -4.33 -3.65
CA THR A 114 -2.46 -3.14 -3.92
C THR A 114 -2.44 -2.81 -5.41
N ILE A 115 -2.25 -3.80 -6.29
CA ILE A 115 -2.26 -3.61 -7.75
C ILE A 115 -3.65 -3.18 -8.21
N THR A 116 -4.72 -3.82 -7.75
CA THR A 116 -6.10 -3.45 -8.08
C THR A 116 -6.41 -2.03 -7.63
N TRP A 117 -6.03 -1.66 -6.40
CA TRP A 117 -6.23 -0.33 -5.85
C TRP A 117 -5.45 0.73 -6.62
N THR A 118 -4.16 0.51 -6.87
CA THR A 118 -3.30 1.42 -7.63
C THR A 118 -3.81 1.58 -9.06
N SER A 119 -4.25 0.48 -9.70
CA SER A 119 -4.82 0.52 -11.05
C SER A 119 -6.12 1.33 -11.06
N TRP A 120 -7.03 1.11 -10.11
CA TRP A 120 -8.27 1.87 -10.00
C TRP A 120 -8.00 3.37 -9.79
N ARG A 121 -7.08 3.72 -8.87
CA ARG A 121 -6.69 5.10 -8.59
C ARG A 121 -6.06 5.80 -9.80
N THR A 122 -5.24 5.07 -10.56
CA THR A 122 -4.61 5.58 -11.78
C THR A 122 -5.60 5.69 -12.94
N SER A 123 -6.58 4.80 -13.03
CA SER A 123 -7.63 4.90 -14.05
C SER A 123 -8.55 6.10 -13.81
N ALA A 124 -8.82 6.46 -12.56
CA ALA A 124 -9.64 7.61 -12.21
C ALA A 124 -9.01 8.97 -12.59
N THR A 125 -7.69 9.04 -12.79
CA THR A 125 -7.00 10.26 -13.25
C THR A 125 -6.93 10.37 -14.77
N ASN A 126 -7.33 9.34 -15.54
CA ASN A 126 -7.21 9.30 -17.00
C ASN A 126 -8.47 9.71 -17.79
N THR A 127 -9.50 10.25 -17.14
CA THR A 127 -10.69 10.77 -17.84
C THR A 127 -10.40 12.02 -18.69
N ALA A 128 -9.27 12.70 -18.47
CA ALA A 128 -8.83 13.83 -19.30
C ALA A 128 -8.20 13.39 -20.64
N PHE A 129 -7.74 12.15 -20.77
CA PHE A 129 -7.03 11.69 -21.98
C PHE A 129 -7.98 11.18 -23.08
N PHE A 130 -9.10 10.57 -22.71
CA PHE A 130 -10.10 10.07 -23.67
C PHE A 130 -11.11 11.13 -24.16
N GLY A 131 -11.11 12.33 -23.57
CA GLY A 131 -11.95 13.46 -23.99
C GLY A 131 -11.37 14.32 -25.12
N SER A 132 -10.14 14.05 -25.57
CA SER A 132 -9.51 14.79 -26.67
C SER A 132 -9.29 13.87 -27.87
N SER A 133 -10.38 13.39 -28.46
CA SER A 133 -10.36 12.92 -29.84
C SER A 133 -11.63 13.39 -30.53
N SER A 134 -11.44 14.38 -31.40
CA SER A 134 -12.41 14.99 -32.30
C SER A 134 -13.48 15.86 -31.63
N VAL A 135 -13.28 17.17 -31.63
CA VAL A 135 -14.10 18.18 -32.33
C VAL A 135 -13.35 19.53 -32.17
N TYR A 136 -12.40 19.81 -33.04
CA TYR A 136 -12.16 21.20 -33.45
C TYR A 136 -12.51 21.28 -34.93
N LYS A 137 -13.81 21.17 -35.18
CA LYS A 137 -14.41 21.63 -36.42
C LYS A 137 -15.18 22.89 -36.06
N GLN A 138 -14.60 24.02 -36.48
CA GLN A 138 -15.33 25.13 -37.09
C GLN A 138 -16.21 25.98 -36.17
N SER A 139 -15.96 27.28 -36.13
CA SER A 139 -16.65 28.21 -37.05
C SER A 139 -16.40 29.65 -36.60
N ASP A 140 -16.10 30.53 -37.55
CA ASP A 140 -16.29 31.96 -37.34
C ASP A 140 -17.30 32.44 -38.40
N ASN A 141 -18.40 32.99 -37.89
CA ASN A 141 -19.48 33.74 -38.54
C ASN A 141 -20.51 32.94 -39.39
N ILE A 142 -21.77 32.93 -38.94
CA ILE A 142 -22.88 33.81 -39.40
C ILE A 142 -24.22 33.34 -38.77
N LEU A 143 -24.86 34.27 -38.05
CA LEU A 143 -26.28 34.59 -37.81
C LEU A 143 -27.41 33.53 -37.65
N ASP A 144 -28.17 33.80 -36.57
CA ASP A 144 -29.63 33.85 -36.37
C ASP A 144 -30.51 32.58 -36.27
N GLU A 145 -31.26 32.61 -35.15
CA GLU A 145 -32.59 32.06 -34.80
C GLU A 145 -32.78 30.52 -34.90
N ASP A 146 -33.06 29.86 -33.77
CA ASP A 146 -34.36 29.47 -33.20
C ASP A 146 -34.61 27.96 -33.33
N ASP A 147 -34.49 27.21 -32.21
CA ASP A 147 -35.32 26.02 -31.92
C ASP A 147 -35.00 25.39 -30.54
N GLU A 148 -36.07 24.96 -29.89
CA GLU A 148 -36.18 24.30 -28.60
C GLU A 148 -35.58 22.87 -28.58
N LEU A 149 -35.07 22.46 -27.41
CA LEU A 149 -35.03 21.08 -26.87
C LEU A 149 -34.11 20.01 -27.50
N ALA A 150 -32.91 19.86 -26.92
CA ALA A 150 -32.28 18.56 -26.58
C ALA A 150 -31.17 18.80 -25.53
N SER A 151 -31.48 18.72 -24.23
CA SER A 151 -31.33 17.51 -23.39
C SER A 151 -29.87 17.09 -23.09
N ILE A 152 -29.54 17.23 -21.80
CA ILE A 152 -28.46 16.54 -21.04
C ILE A 152 -27.01 16.98 -21.36
N GLY A 153 -26.52 17.94 -20.57
CA GLY A 153 -25.09 18.29 -20.53
C GLY A 153 -24.73 19.42 -19.55
N LEU A 154 -25.73 20.14 -19.03
CA LEU A 154 -25.60 21.38 -18.25
C LEU A 154 -25.08 21.23 -16.81
N VAL A 155 -24.53 20.08 -16.38
CA VAL A 155 -23.91 19.94 -15.04
C VAL A 155 -22.38 19.92 -15.10
N SER A 156 -21.77 20.01 -16.29
CA SER A 156 -20.30 19.99 -16.41
C SER A 156 -19.63 21.38 -16.43
N ALA A 157 -20.37 22.48 -16.30
CA ALA A 157 -19.81 23.84 -16.49
C ALA A 157 -20.08 24.82 -15.33
N ARG A 158 -20.55 24.36 -14.16
CA ARG A 158 -20.86 25.25 -13.02
C ARG A 158 -20.11 24.98 -11.72
N ILE A 159 -18.91 24.44 -11.78
CA ILE A 159 -17.90 24.68 -10.73
C ILE A 159 -16.57 24.97 -11.41
N ALA A 160 -16.50 26.14 -12.03
CA ALA A 160 -15.25 26.83 -12.33
C ALA A 160 -15.30 28.16 -11.56
N GLU A 161 -15.01 28.11 -10.26
CA GLU A 161 -14.27 29.16 -9.57
C GLU A 161 -13.83 28.64 -8.20
N ASP A 162 -12.52 28.69 -7.94
CA ASP A 162 -11.85 28.64 -6.64
C ASP A 162 -11.67 27.27 -5.93
N ASP A 163 -10.75 26.44 -6.43
CA ASP A 163 -9.54 26.00 -5.69
C ASP A 163 -8.69 25.11 -6.63
N HIS A 164 -7.37 25.24 -6.57
CA HIS A 164 -6.42 24.54 -7.46
C HIS A 164 -6.52 23.01 -7.34
N LEU A 165 -7.32 22.36 -8.18
CA LEU A 165 -7.26 20.90 -8.36
C LEU A 165 -6.22 20.60 -9.45
N GLU A 166 -4.95 20.56 -9.06
CA GLU A 166 -3.88 20.04 -9.92
C GLU A 166 -4.24 18.59 -10.28
N VAL A 167 -4.70 18.39 -11.51
CA VAL A 167 -4.85 17.05 -12.08
C VAL A 167 -3.43 16.53 -12.27
N GLU A 168 -2.95 15.72 -11.32
CA GLU A 168 -1.66 15.07 -11.38
C GLU A 168 -1.66 14.09 -12.58
N ILE A 169 -1.16 14.57 -13.72
CA ILE A 169 -0.98 13.76 -14.93
C ILE A 169 0.14 12.77 -14.62
N VAL A 170 -0.23 11.53 -14.29
CA VAL A 170 0.74 10.45 -14.06
C VAL A 170 1.51 10.22 -15.37
N PRO A 171 2.83 10.43 -15.42
CA PRO A 171 3.64 10.19 -16.61
C PRO A 171 3.49 8.74 -17.07
N GLN A 172 3.24 8.54 -18.37
CA GLN A 172 2.99 7.23 -18.97
C GLN A 172 4.08 6.18 -18.66
N TYR A 173 5.34 6.60 -18.50
CA TYR A 173 6.44 5.70 -18.14
C TYR A 173 6.35 5.19 -16.69
N GLN A 174 5.80 5.97 -15.75
CA GLN A 174 5.66 5.55 -14.35
C GLN A 174 4.70 4.37 -14.23
N PHE A 175 3.61 4.40 -14.99
CA PHE A 175 2.66 3.29 -15.04
C PHE A 175 3.31 1.99 -15.52
N HIS A 176 4.04 2.02 -16.64
CA HIS A 176 4.69 0.82 -17.17
C HIS A 176 5.77 0.28 -16.24
N VAL A 177 6.57 1.14 -15.61
CA VAL A 177 7.59 0.73 -14.63
C VAL A 177 6.93 0.08 -13.41
N LEU A 178 5.83 0.62 -12.90
CA LEU A 178 5.10 0.04 -11.77
C LEU A 178 4.54 -1.37 -12.10
N ILE A 179 4.00 -1.57 -13.30
CA ILE A 179 3.48 -2.88 -13.72
C ILE A 179 4.59 -3.92 -13.89
N ILE A 180 5.76 -3.53 -14.41
CA ILE A 180 6.93 -4.41 -14.52
C ILE A 180 7.46 -4.78 -13.12
N LEU A 181 7.57 -3.82 -12.21
CA LEU A 181 8.02 -4.10 -10.84
C LEU A 181 7.03 -5.03 -10.10
N ALA A 182 5.73 -4.80 -10.29
CA ALA A 182 4.68 -5.63 -9.69
C ALA A 182 4.70 -7.07 -10.21
N SER A 183 4.96 -7.29 -11.50
CA SER A 183 5.08 -8.64 -12.06
C SER A 183 6.30 -9.38 -11.52
N LEU A 184 7.45 -8.70 -11.40
CA LEU A 184 8.66 -9.27 -10.79
C LEU A 184 8.44 -9.63 -9.31
N TYR A 185 7.79 -8.75 -8.55
CA TYR A 185 7.46 -9.04 -7.15
C TYR A 185 6.51 -10.25 -7.01
N MET A 186 5.47 -10.32 -7.84
CA MET A 186 4.56 -11.47 -7.83
C MET A 186 5.27 -12.78 -8.19
N ALA A 187 6.24 -12.75 -9.10
CA ALA A 187 7.05 -13.93 -9.40
C ALA A 187 7.83 -14.40 -8.15
N MET A 188 8.49 -13.49 -7.42
CA MET A 188 9.22 -13.85 -6.19
C MET A 188 8.31 -14.37 -5.07
N VAL A 189 7.12 -13.79 -4.90
CA VAL A 189 6.14 -14.25 -3.90
C VAL A 189 5.61 -15.64 -4.23
N LEU A 190 5.32 -15.91 -5.51
CA LEU A 190 4.85 -17.22 -5.95
C LEU A 190 5.92 -18.31 -5.84
N THR A 191 7.20 -17.95 -5.92
CA THR A 191 8.30 -18.90 -5.74
C THR A 191 8.80 -18.97 -4.30
N ASP A 192 8.08 -18.40 -3.34
CA ASP A 192 8.47 -18.30 -1.92
C ASP A 192 9.92 -17.83 -1.74
N TRP A 193 10.30 -16.78 -2.47
CA TRP A 193 11.67 -16.25 -2.49
C TRP A 193 12.78 -17.28 -2.84
N GLY A 194 12.42 -18.41 -3.44
CA GLY A 194 13.33 -19.48 -3.82
C GLY A 194 13.55 -20.53 -2.72
N SER A 195 12.61 -20.68 -1.77
CA SER A 195 12.59 -21.81 -0.83
C SER A 195 12.68 -23.14 -1.61
N VAL A 196 13.65 -23.97 -1.26
CA VAL A 196 13.88 -25.30 -1.88
C VAL A 196 12.87 -26.35 -1.41
N ASP A 197 12.08 -26.01 -0.38
CA ASP A 197 10.95 -26.78 0.09
C ASP A 197 9.70 -26.16 -0.55
N GLY A 198 9.28 -26.75 -1.68
CA GLY A 198 8.22 -26.22 -2.56
C GLY A 198 6.82 -26.17 -1.97
#